data_AF-D0UQ52-F1
#
_entry.id   AF-D0UQ52-F1
#
_cell.length_a   1.000
_cell.length_b   1.000
_cell.length_c   1.000
_cell.angle_alpha   90.00
_cell.angle_beta   90.00
_cell.angle_gamma   90.00
#
_symmetry.space_group_name_H-M   'P 1'
#
loop_
_entity.id
_entity.type
_entity.pdbx_description
1 polymer ?
#
loop_
_entity_poly.entity_id
_entity_poly.type
_entity_poly.pdbx_seq_one_letter_code
_entity_poly.pdbx_strand_id
1 'polypeptide(L)'
;VVTMMAHPTEAWREAHFKEVITKVANIELYYKALQFYLDFKPMLINDLLLVLAPRMDHTRAVNFFNKMGHLTLVKPYLRSVQSLNNKAINEALNNMLITEEDYQGLRSSIDAF
;
A
#
# COMPACT_ATOMS: atom_id res chain seq x y z
N VAL A 1 -5.46 -18.07 -1.52
CA VAL A 1 -5.85 -16.64 -1.43
C VAL A 1 -7.28 -16.38 -1.88
N VAL A 2 -7.68 -16.75 -3.11
CA VAL A 2 -9.05 -16.48 -3.63
C VAL A 2 -10.15 -17.00 -2.69
N THR A 3 -10.03 -18.24 -2.22
CA THR A 3 -10.96 -18.83 -1.22
C THR A 3 -11.02 -18.04 0.09
N MET A 4 -9.90 -17.49 0.55
CA MET A 4 -9.85 -16.68 1.78
C MET A 4 -10.52 -15.31 1.58
N MET A 5 -10.51 -14.77 0.36
CA MET A 5 -11.24 -13.54 0.01
C MET A 5 -12.74 -13.81 -0.21
N ALA A 6 -13.10 -14.98 -0.73
CA ALA A 6 -14.49 -15.37 -0.96
C ALA A 6 -15.21 -15.80 0.34
N HIS A 7 -14.48 -16.35 1.32
CA HIS A 7 -15.01 -16.80 2.61
C HIS A 7 -14.20 -16.21 3.79
N PRO A 8 -14.29 -14.88 4.03
CA PRO A 8 -13.45 -14.21 5.00
C PRO A 8 -13.61 -14.73 6.43
N THR A 9 -14.84 -15.01 6.85
CA THR A 9 -15.16 -15.42 8.22
C THR A 9 -14.61 -16.81 8.58
N GLU A 10 -14.49 -17.70 7.60
CA GLU A 10 -14.14 -19.10 7.81
C GLU A 10 -12.67 -19.39 7.49
N ALA A 11 -12.15 -18.77 6.43
CA ALA A 11 -10.86 -19.13 5.85
C ALA A 11 -9.77 -18.07 6.05
N TRP A 12 -10.12 -16.81 6.38
CA TRP A 12 -9.10 -15.77 6.52
C TRP A 12 -8.39 -15.86 7.87
N ARG A 13 -7.06 -15.94 7.82
CA ARG A 13 -6.16 -15.74 8.96
C ARG A 13 -5.03 -14.85 8.51
N GLU A 14 -4.75 -13.79 9.25
CA GLU A 14 -3.86 -12.72 8.82
C GLU A 14 -2.45 -13.21 8.44
N ALA A 15 -1.79 -13.96 9.35
CA ALA A 15 -0.45 -14.48 9.13
C ALA A 15 -0.41 -15.45 7.93
N HIS A 16 -1.39 -16.33 7.82
CA HIS A 16 -1.48 -17.29 6.72
C HIS A 16 -1.73 -16.58 5.38
N PHE A 17 -2.58 -15.55 5.36
CA PHE A 17 -2.83 -14.77 4.14
C PHE A 17 -1.54 -14.10 3.65
N LYS A 18 -0.80 -13.44 4.55
CA LYS A 18 0.49 -12.80 4.26
C LYS A 18 1.52 -13.79 3.71
N GLU A 19 1.57 -15.01 4.25
CA GLU A 19 2.48 -16.05 3.75
C GLU A 19 2.10 -16.56 2.36
N VAL A 20 0.80 -16.75 2.10
CA VAL A 20 0.34 -17.31 0.82
C VAL A 20 0.40 -16.27 -0.30
N ILE A 21 0.03 -15.01 -0.05
CA ILE A 21 -0.01 -13.97 -1.08
C ILE A 21 1.37 -13.69 -1.70
N THR A 22 2.45 -13.75 -0.91
CA THR A 22 3.82 -13.54 -1.42
C THR A 22 4.27 -14.59 -2.43
N LYS A 23 3.73 -15.81 -2.33
CA LYS A 23 4.03 -16.94 -3.21
C LYS A 23 3.24 -16.89 -4.53
N VAL A 24 2.23 -16.02 -4.63
CA VAL A 24 1.41 -15.89 -5.84
C VAL A 24 2.16 -15.12 -6.91
N ALA A 25 2.30 -15.70 -8.11
CA ALA A 25 2.95 -15.06 -9.26
C ALA A 25 2.03 -14.07 -10.00
N ASN A 26 0.72 -14.23 -9.89
CA ASN A 26 -0.25 -13.37 -10.57
C ASN A 26 -0.46 -12.06 -9.79
N ILE A 27 0.09 -10.97 -10.33
CA ILE A 27 0.05 -9.63 -9.73
C ILE A 27 -1.38 -9.09 -9.61
N GLU A 28 -2.32 -9.49 -10.48
CA GLU A 28 -3.72 -9.06 -10.39
C GLU A 28 -4.37 -9.53 -9.07
N LEU A 29 -3.91 -10.65 -8.50
CA LEU A 29 -4.38 -11.10 -7.19
C LEU A 29 -3.92 -10.20 -6.05
N TYR A 30 -2.83 -9.44 -6.22
CA TYR A 30 -2.38 -8.48 -5.21
C TYR A 30 -3.36 -7.31 -5.14
N TYR A 31 -3.75 -6.73 -6.27
CA TYR A 31 -4.72 -5.63 -6.29
C TYR A 31 -6.11 -6.07 -5.81
N LYS A 32 -6.53 -7.30 -6.12
CA LYS A 32 -7.75 -7.88 -5.53
C LYS A 32 -7.65 -8.04 -4.01
N ALA A 33 -6.48 -8.46 -3.50
CA ALA A 33 -6.23 -8.54 -2.07
C ALA A 33 -6.21 -7.15 -1.42
N LEU A 34 -5.63 -6.13 -2.06
CA LEU A 34 -5.64 -4.76 -1.58
C LEU A 34 -7.07 -4.22 -1.47
N GLN A 35 -7.91 -4.45 -2.49
CA GLN A 35 -9.33 -4.09 -2.43
C GLN A 35 -10.03 -4.79 -1.26
N PHE A 36 -9.84 -6.11 -1.11
CA PHE A 36 -10.39 -6.87 0.00
C PHE A 36 -9.95 -6.32 1.37
N TYR A 37 -8.69 -5.92 1.53
CA TYR A 37 -8.22 -5.30 2.77
C TYR A 37 -8.78 -3.90 2.98
N LEU A 38 -8.94 -3.08 1.93
CA LEU A 38 -9.60 -1.77 2.05
C LEU A 38 -11.04 -1.91 2.53
N ASP A 39 -11.79 -2.86 1.96
CA ASP A 39 -13.23 -3.01 2.23
C ASP A 39 -13.50 -3.60 3.62
N PHE A 40 -12.70 -4.58 4.05
CA PHE A 40 -12.99 -5.35 5.27
C PHE A 40 -12.03 -5.11 6.44
N LYS A 41 -10.78 -4.70 6.19
CA LYS A 41 -9.72 -4.58 7.21
C LYS A 41 -8.72 -3.45 6.92
N PRO A 42 -9.17 -2.18 6.82
CA PRO A 42 -8.32 -1.07 6.36
C PRO A 42 -7.09 -0.85 7.26
N MET A 43 -7.20 -1.12 8.56
CA MET A 43 -6.09 -0.95 9.51
C MET A 43 -4.89 -1.90 9.24
N LEU A 44 -5.11 -3.02 8.55
CA LEU A 44 -4.07 -4.03 8.29
C LEU A 44 -3.42 -3.85 6.90
N ILE A 45 -3.82 -2.83 6.14
CA ILE A 45 -3.37 -2.71 4.75
C ILE A 45 -1.90 -2.33 4.64
N ASN A 46 -1.38 -1.51 5.56
CA ASN A 46 0.03 -1.11 5.56
C ASN A 46 0.94 -2.33 5.73
N ASP A 47 0.60 -3.24 6.65
CA ASP A 47 1.37 -4.48 6.86
C ASP A 47 1.35 -5.39 5.63
N LEU A 48 0.20 -5.49 4.96
CA LEU A 48 0.11 -6.24 3.71
C LEU A 48 0.97 -5.59 2.61
N LEU A 49 0.92 -4.26 2.48
CA LEU A 49 1.68 -3.52 1.47
C LEU A 49 3.19 -3.66 1.66
N LEU A 50 3.68 -3.66 2.91
CA LEU A 50 5.10 -3.88 3.22
C LEU A 50 5.58 -5.26 2.76
N VAL A 51 4.75 -6.29 2.98
CA VAL A 51 5.05 -7.66 2.55
C VAL A 51 5.03 -7.81 1.03
N LEU A 52 4.19 -7.04 0.34
CA LEU A 52 4.09 -7.05 -1.13
C LEU A 52 5.08 -6.10 -1.82
N ALA A 53 5.68 -5.16 -1.09
CA ALA A 53 6.52 -4.10 -1.63
C ALA A 53 7.60 -4.59 -2.62
N PRO A 54 8.34 -5.69 -2.38
CA PRO A 54 9.41 -6.12 -3.29
C PRO A 54 8.94 -6.57 -4.69
N ARG A 55 7.65 -6.88 -4.86
CA ARG A 55 7.08 -7.44 -6.09
C ARG A 55 5.99 -6.57 -6.72
N MET A 56 5.62 -5.48 -6.07
CA MET A 56 4.49 -4.66 -6.46
C MET A 56 4.95 -3.47 -7.30
N ASP A 57 4.15 -3.11 -8.30
CA ASP A 57 4.32 -1.84 -9.00
C ASP A 57 3.79 -0.69 -8.11
N HIS A 58 4.73 0.10 -7.58
CA HIS A 58 4.42 1.19 -6.68
C HIS A 58 3.63 2.32 -7.35
N THR A 59 3.92 2.64 -8.62
CA THR A 59 3.20 3.68 -9.36
C THR A 59 1.75 3.27 -9.57
N ARG A 60 1.50 2.00 -9.92
CA ARG A 60 0.14 1.46 -10.01
C ARG A 60 -0.56 1.41 -8.65
N ALA A 61 0.14 1.10 -7.57
CA ALA A 61 -0.41 1.13 -6.21
C ALA A 61 -0.83 2.55 -5.79
N VAL A 62 0.01 3.56 -6.00
CA VAL A 62 -0.32 4.96 -5.73
C VAL A 62 -1.58 5.37 -6.50
N ASN A 63 -1.62 5.09 -7.80
CA ASN A 63 -2.79 5.40 -8.64
C ASN A 63 -4.07 4.71 -8.16
N PHE A 64 -3.97 3.47 -7.68
CA PHE A 64 -5.09 2.72 -7.10
C PHE A 64 -5.62 3.41 -5.83
N PHE A 65 -4.76 3.72 -4.86
CA PHE A 65 -5.18 4.38 -3.61
C PHE A 65 -5.65 5.82 -3.82
N ASN A 66 -5.09 6.52 -4.80
CA ASN A 66 -5.52 7.86 -5.16
C ASN A 66 -6.96 7.85 -5.72
N LYS A 67 -7.26 6.89 -6.62
CA LYS A 67 -8.63 6.71 -7.15
C LYS A 67 -9.63 6.30 -6.07
N MET A 68 -9.20 5.53 -5.08
CA MET A 68 -10.04 5.11 -3.95
C MET A 68 -10.18 6.17 -2.86
N GLY A 69 -9.45 7.30 -2.94
CA GLY A 69 -9.48 8.34 -1.90
C GLY A 69 -8.88 7.92 -0.55
N HIS A 70 -8.08 6.84 -0.53
CA HIS A 70 -7.49 6.27 0.68
C HIS A 70 -5.96 6.43 0.74
N LEU A 71 -5.43 7.41 0.02
CA LEU A 71 -3.99 7.63 -0.07
C LEU A 71 -3.36 7.96 1.30
N THR A 72 -4.06 8.71 2.16
CA THR A 72 -3.60 9.04 3.52
C THR A 72 -3.45 7.81 4.42
N LEU A 73 -4.29 6.78 4.25
CA LEU A 73 -4.22 5.53 5.01
C LEU A 73 -2.90 4.79 4.79
N VAL A 74 -2.34 4.89 3.57
CA VAL A 74 -1.12 4.18 3.17
C VAL A 74 0.16 5.02 3.32
N LYS A 75 0.07 6.18 3.99
CA LYS A 75 1.23 7.07 4.24
C LYS A 75 2.42 6.37 4.90
N PRO A 76 2.27 5.48 5.91
CA PRO A 76 3.39 4.73 6.48
C PRO A 76 4.10 3.86 5.43
N TYR A 77 3.32 3.18 4.59
CA TYR A 77 3.86 2.43 3.46
C TYR A 77 4.61 3.36 2.49
N LEU A 78 4.03 4.48 2.04
CA LEU A 78 4.69 5.41 1.12
C LEU A 78 6.04 5.91 1.64
N ARG A 79 6.14 6.23 2.94
CA ARG A 79 7.43 6.61 3.57
C ARG A 79 8.46 5.47 3.52
N SER A 80 8.04 4.22 3.73
CA SER A 80 8.95 3.07 3.70
C SER A 80 9.56 2.81 2.33
N VAL A 81 8.80 3.04 1.25
CA VAL A 81 9.23 2.80 -0.14
C VAL A 81 9.74 4.05 -0.83
N GLN A 82 9.73 5.21 -0.15
CA GLN A 82 10.26 6.46 -0.68
C GLN A 82 11.74 6.36 -1.08
N SER A 83 12.50 5.52 -0.36
CA SER A 83 13.91 5.23 -0.66
C SER A 83 14.18 4.68 -2.06
N LEU A 84 13.14 4.16 -2.74
CA LEU A 84 13.22 3.68 -4.12
C LEU A 84 13.22 4.82 -5.15
N ASN A 85 13.08 6.07 -4.71
CA ASN A 85 12.98 7.28 -5.52
C ASN A 85 11.97 7.16 -6.68
N ASN A 86 10.78 6.60 -6.39
CA ASN A 86 9.72 6.51 -7.37
C ASN A 86 8.96 7.84 -7.43
N LYS A 87 8.90 8.45 -8.62
CA LYS A 87 8.22 9.73 -8.84
C LYS A 87 6.79 9.77 -8.30
N ALA A 88 5.99 8.73 -8.54
CA ALA A 88 4.60 8.72 -8.09
C ALA A 88 4.48 8.65 -6.56
N ILE A 89 5.40 7.97 -5.88
CA ILE A 89 5.46 7.95 -4.42
C ILE A 89 5.84 9.32 -3.88
N ASN A 90 6.89 9.94 -4.43
CA ASN A 90 7.36 11.24 -3.99
C ASN A 90 6.30 12.32 -4.20
N GLU A 91 5.67 12.38 -5.37
CA GLU A 91 4.58 13.33 -5.65
C GLU A 91 3.40 13.11 -4.71
N ALA A 92 2.97 11.87 -4.51
CA ALA A 92 1.89 11.54 -3.58
C ALA A 92 2.20 11.97 -2.15
N LEU A 93 3.41 11.66 -1.67
CA LEU A 93 3.82 11.98 -0.30
C LEU A 93 4.01 13.49 -0.11
N ASN A 94 4.63 14.17 -1.07
CA ASN A 94 4.81 15.62 -1.02
C ASN A 94 3.46 16.34 -1.02
N ASN A 95 2.50 15.93 -1.84
CA ASN A 95 1.15 16.50 -1.86
C ASN A 95 0.44 16.32 -0.51
N MET A 96 0.60 15.18 0.16
CA MET A 96 0.09 15.00 1.52
C MET A 96 0.75 15.95 2.52
N LEU A 97 2.08 16.02 2.52
CA LEU A 97 2.82 16.86 3.46
C LEU A 97 2.47 18.35 3.28
N ILE A 98 2.23 18.79 2.03
CA ILE A 98 1.72 20.13 1.73
C ILE A 98 0.31 20.32 2.33
N THR A 99 -0.57 19.33 2.19
CA THR A 99 -1.96 19.40 2.69
C THR A 99 -2.02 19.39 4.23
N GLU A 100 -1.06 18.73 4.87
CA GLU A 100 -0.91 18.67 6.32
C GLU A 100 -0.11 19.84 6.92
N GLU A 101 0.39 20.76 6.07
CA GLU A 101 1.28 21.87 6.46
C GLU A 101 2.59 21.41 7.14
N ASP A 102 3.04 20.18 6.85
CA ASP A 102 4.30 19.61 7.36
C ASP A 102 5.49 20.02 6.47
N TYR A 103 5.90 21.28 6.59
CA TYR A 103 7.01 21.85 5.83
C TYR A 103 8.36 21.20 6.14
N GLN A 104 8.54 20.68 7.36
CA GLN A 104 9.78 20.00 7.76
C GLN A 104 9.89 18.62 7.10
N GLY A 105 8.78 17.87 7.11
CA GLY A 105 8.68 16.60 6.40
C GLY A 105 8.85 16.79 4.89
N LEU A 106 8.23 17.82 4.31
CA LEU A 106 8.36 18.11 2.88
C LEU A 106 9.80 18.44 2.50
N ARG A 107 10.50 19.25 3.30
CA ARG A 107 11.90 19.57 3.04
C ARG A 107 12.80 18.36 3.11
N SER A 108 12.64 17.53 4.14
CA SER A 108 13.40 16.28 4.29
C SER A 108 13.14 15.31 3.14
N SER A 109 11.90 15.27 2.65
CA SER A 109 11.47 14.46 1.51
C SER A 109 12.19 14.87 0.22
N ILE A 110 12.23 16.18 -0.07
CA ILE A 110 12.84 16.74 -1.29
C ILE A 110 14.38 16.73 -1.23
N ASP A 111 14.96 17.00 -0.05
CA ASP A 111 16.42 17.04 0.10
C ASP A 111 17.05 15.63 -0.02
N ALA A 112 16.26 14.57 0.22
CA ALA A 112 16.74 13.19 0.22
C ALA A 112 16.48 12.41 -1.08
N PHE A 113 15.45 12.76 -1.88
CA PHE A 113 14.97 11.95 -3.01
C PHE A 113 14.51 12.80 -4.20
#